data_AF-A0A7X7TDC5-F1
#
_entry.id   AF-A0A7X7TDC5-F1
#
_cell.length_a   1.000
_cell.length_b   1.000
_cell.length_c   1.000
_cell.angle_alpha   90.00
_cell.angle_beta   90.00
_cell.angle_gamma   90.00
#
_symmetry.space_group_name_H-M   'P 1'
#
loop_
_entity.id
_entity.type
_entity.pdbx_description
1 polymer ?
#
loop_
_entity_poly.entity_id
_entity_poly.type
_entity_poly.pdbx_seq_one_letter_code
_entity_poly.pdbx_strand_id
1 'polypeptide(L)'
;FEYQAAGHMIWEGMTQEGLAVTRMLHDRYHASRRNPFNEVECGDHYARSMASYGVFLAACGYRYDGPQGLLAFDPRISPDDFRAAFTTAQGWGTYRQKRTNNKQSISINLRWGSLRLRTFACGNADKYAINQIKGRIASDITDQSDQSMEYNLNPSFKVNGKECTITFDKELELQAGQSLELEIA
;
A
#
# COMPACT_ATOMS: atom_id res chain seq x y z
N PHE A 1 -17.97 -15.61 5.64
CA PHE A 1 -17.64 -15.76 4.21
C PHE A 1 -17.75 -14.45 3.44
N GLU A 2 -18.47 -13.47 3.97
CA GLU A 2 -18.81 -12.22 3.32
C GLU A 2 -17.61 -11.28 3.15
N TYR A 3 -16.68 -11.23 4.11
CA TYR A 3 -15.42 -10.47 3.95
C TYR A 3 -14.54 -11.01 2.82
N GLN A 4 -14.46 -12.34 2.67
CA GLN A 4 -13.72 -12.94 1.57
C GLN A 4 -14.37 -12.57 0.23
N ALA A 5 -15.69 -12.72 0.12
CA ALA A 5 -16.43 -12.32 -1.07
C ALA A 5 -16.25 -10.83 -1.38
N ALA A 6 -16.33 -9.96 -0.37
CA ALA A 6 -16.12 -8.52 -0.50
C ALA A 6 -14.69 -8.18 -0.97
N GLY A 7 -13.68 -8.79 -0.36
CA GLY A 7 -12.28 -8.61 -0.78
C GLY A 7 -12.06 -9.04 -2.23
N HIS A 8 -12.65 -10.18 -2.63
CA HIS A 8 -12.55 -10.67 -4.01
C HIS A 8 -13.26 -9.75 -5.01
N MET A 9 -14.46 -9.24 -4.66
CA MET A 9 -15.15 -8.23 -5.45
C MET A 9 -14.25 -7.01 -5.71
N ILE A 10 -13.57 -6.49 -4.69
CA ILE A 10 -12.65 -5.36 -4.85
C ILE A 10 -11.47 -5.71 -5.76
N TRP A 11 -10.90 -6.92 -5.65
CA TRP A 11 -9.83 -7.37 -6.53
C TRP A 11 -10.26 -7.40 -8.00
N GLU A 12 -11.48 -7.87 -8.27
CA GLU A 12 -12.12 -7.94 -9.60
C GLU A 12 -12.67 -6.58 -10.09
N GLY A 13 -12.50 -5.50 -9.33
CA GLY A 13 -12.93 -4.15 -9.73
C GLY A 13 -14.37 -3.79 -9.37
N MET A 14 -15.09 -4.67 -8.66
CA MET A 14 -16.42 -4.41 -8.06
C MET A 14 -16.28 -3.71 -6.70
N THR A 15 -15.58 -2.57 -6.68
CA THR A 15 -15.20 -1.88 -5.44
C THR A 15 -16.41 -1.44 -4.62
N GLN A 16 -17.46 -0.91 -5.28
CA GLN A 16 -18.64 -0.39 -4.59
C GLN A 16 -19.45 -1.51 -3.93
N GLU A 17 -19.60 -2.64 -4.61
CA GLU A 17 -20.29 -3.83 -4.14
C GLU A 17 -19.54 -4.46 -2.95
N GLY A 18 -18.22 -4.59 -3.04
CA GLY A 18 -17.39 -5.05 -1.93
C GLY A 18 -17.51 -4.17 -0.68
N LEU A 19 -17.54 -2.84 -0.87
CA LEU A 19 -17.77 -1.88 0.22
C LEU A 19 -19.19 -1.96 0.79
N ALA A 20 -20.20 -2.16 -0.05
CA ALA A 20 -21.59 -2.30 0.40
C ALA A 20 -21.78 -3.54 1.29
N VAL A 21 -21.18 -4.68 0.92
CA VAL A 21 -21.19 -5.90 1.76
C VAL A 21 -20.49 -5.64 3.09
N THR A 22 -19.31 -5.01 3.06
CA THR A 22 -18.56 -4.66 4.27
C THR A 22 -19.36 -3.74 5.19
N ARG A 23 -20.06 -2.75 4.61
CA ARG A 23 -20.93 -1.83 5.35
C ARG A 23 -22.11 -2.55 6.00
N MET A 24 -22.76 -3.48 5.28
CA MET A 24 -23.83 -4.28 5.84
C MET A 24 -23.38 -5.14 7.03
N LEU A 25 -22.17 -5.72 6.96
CA LEU A 25 -21.59 -6.47 8.08
C LEU A 25 -21.34 -5.56 9.29
N HIS A 26 -20.70 -4.41 9.05
CA HIS A 26 -20.46 -3.42 10.10
C HIS A 26 -21.75 -3.02 10.81
N ASP A 27 -22.85 -2.80 10.08
CA ASP A 27 -24.14 -2.42 10.67
C ASP A 27 -24.81 -3.56 11.44
N ARG A 28 -24.68 -4.80 10.95
CA ARG A 28 -25.18 -5.99 11.64
C ARG A 28 -24.44 -6.22 12.97
N TYR A 29 -23.14 -5.94 12.99
CA TYR A 29 -22.24 -6.12 14.13
C TYR A 29 -21.86 -4.81 14.82
N HIS A 30 -22.67 -3.76 14.65
CA HIS A 30 -22.34 -2.42 15.11
C HIS A 30 -22.00 -2.39 16.61
N ALA A 31 -20.97 -1.62 16.97
CA ALA A 31 -20.40 -1.59 18.32
C ALA A 31 -21.40 -1.19 19.41
N SER A 32 -22.44 -0.44 19.06
CA SER A 32 -23.53 -0.09 20.00
C SER A 32 -24.42 -1.26 20.40
N ARG A 33 -24.36 -2.40 19.68
CA ARG A 33 -25.19 -3.58 19.93
C ARG A 33 -24.42 -4.69 20.65
N ARG A 34 -23.12 -4.79 20.38
CA ARG A 34 -22.20 -5.83 20.89
C ARG A 34 -20.75 -5.49 20.56
N ASN A 35 -19.81 -6.31 21.01
CA ASN A 35 -18.43 -6.23 20.56
C ASN A 35 -18.37 -6.43 19.02
N PRO A 36 -17.85 -5.45 18.25
CA PRO A 36 -17.82 -5.52 16.79
C PRO A 36 -16.87 -6.59 16.25
N PHE A 37 -15.97 -7.12 17.07
CA PHE A 37 -15.05 -8.19 16.71
C PHE A 37 -15.54 -9.58 17.14
N ASN A 38 -16.72 -9.67 17.73
CA ASN A 38 -17.37 -10.93 18.12
C ASN A 38 -18.57 -11.23 17.19
N GLU A 39 -18.25 -11.61 15.96
CA GLU A 39 -19.23 -11.93 14.92
C GLU A 39 -19.76 -13.37 15.10
N VAL A 40 -21.06 -13.48 15.43
CA VAL A 40 -21.70 -14.72 15.93
C VAL A 40 -21.54 -15.94 15.01
N GLU A 41 -21.44 -15.77 13.69
CA GLU A 41 -21.32 -16.90 12.75
C GLU A 41 -20.00 -17.68 12.88
N CYS A 42 -19.05 -17.19 13.67
CA CYS A 42 -17.84 -17.93 14.02
C CYS A 42 -17.59 -17.98 15.54
N GLY A 43 -18.64 -17.75 16.35
CA GLY A 43 -18.51 -17.68 17.81
C GLY A 43 -17.43 -16.69 18.26
N ASP A 44 -16.75 -17.01 19.37
CA ASP A 44 -15.67 -16.18 19.93
C ASP A 44 -14.32 -16.34 19.20
N HIS A 45 -14.31 -16.82 17.94
CA HIS A 45 -13.09 -16.99 17.15
C HIS A 45 -12.77 -15.75 16.32
N TYR A 46 -11.47 -15.43 16.23
CA TYR A 46 -10.98 -14.27 15.47
C TYR A 46 -11.04 -14.44 13.95
N ALA A 47 -11.46 -15.59 13.42
CA ALA A 47 -11.35 -15.91 11.99
C ALA A 47 -12.07 -14.89 11.11
N ARG A 48 -13.28 -14.46 11.48
CA ARG A 48 -14.03 -13.45 10.73
C ARG A 48 -13.41 -12.06 10.83
N SER A 49 -13.04 -11.66 12.05
CA SER A 49 -12.36 -10.38 12.30
C SER A 49 -11.05 -10.29 11.53
N MET A 50 -10.28 -11.38 11.45
CA MET A 50 -9.07 -11.47 10.65
C MET A 50 -9.36 -11.43 9.15
N ALA A 51 -10.42 -12.10 8.67
CA ALA A 51 -10.82 -12.06 7.26
C ALA A 51 -11.17 -10.65 6.79
N SER A 52 -11.67 -9.77 7.67
CA SER A 52 -11.93 -8.36 7.34
C SER A 52 -10.67 -7.61 6.87
N TYR A 53 -9.48 -8.01 7.34
CA TYR A 53 -8.21 -7.42 6.92
C TYR A 53 -7.92 -7.69 5.43
N GLY A 54 -8.43 -8.79 4.87
CA GLY A 54 -8.33 -9.07 3.43
C GLY A 54 -9.04 -8.02 2.57
N VAL A 55 -10.13 -7.43 3.07
CA VAL A 55 -10.83 -6.32 2.40
C VAL A 55 -9.95 -5.06 2.39
N PHE A 56 -9.27 -4.78 3.51
CA PHE A 56 -8.31 -3.67 3.60
C PHE A 56 -7.16 -3.84 2.60
N LEU A 57 -6.57 -5.02 2.50
CA LEU A 57 -5.50 -5.30 1.54
C LEU A 57 -5.99 -5.13 0.08
N ALA A 58 -7.19 -5.62 -0.24
CA ALA A 58 -7.80 -5.45 -1.55
C ALA A 58 -8.06 -3.98 -1.89
N ALA A 59 -8.58 -3.19 -0.95
CA ALA A 59 -8.80 -1.76 -1.13
C ALA A 59 -7.50 -0.99 -1.40
N CYS A 60 -6.40 -1.40 -0.78
CA CYS A 60 -5.07 -0.83 -1.02
C CYS A 60 -4.42 -1.31 -2.32
N GLY A 61 -4.91 -2.40 -2.92
CA GLY A 61 -4.18 -3.15 -3.96
C GLY A 61 -2.81 -3.61 -3.47
N TYR A 62 -2.70 -3.97 -2.18
CA TYR A 62 -1.43 -4.24 -1.52
C TYR A 62 -0.90 -5.63 -1.90
N ARG A 63 0.39 -5.71 -2.25
CA ARG A 63 1.14 -6.98 -2.32
C ARG A 63 2.53 -6.82 -1.70
N TYR A 64 3.00 -7.87 -1.04
CA TYR A 64 4.33 -7.90 -0.46
C TYR A 64 4.93 -9.30 -0.56
N ASP A 65 6.20 -9.35 -0.99
CA ASP A 65 7.03 -10.55 -0.98
C ASP A 65 8.39 -10.16 -0.40
N GLY A 66 8.62 -10.49 0.87
CA GLY A 66 9.86 -10.18 1.58
C GLY A 66 11.09 -10.84 0.98
N PRO A 67 11.09 -12.16 0.70
CA PRO A 67 12.16 -12.85 0.00
C PRO A 67 12.54 -12.22 -1.35
N GLN A 68 11.57 -11.80 -2.16
CA GLN A 68 11.82 -11.13 -3.45
C GLN A 68 12.11 -9.63 -3.31
N GLY A 69 11.87 -9.03 -2.14
CA GLY A 69 11.98 -7.58 -1.95
C GLY A 69 10.95 -6.81 -2.78
N LEU A 70 9.73 -7.32 -2.89
CA LEU A 70 8.63 -6.68 -3.61
C LEU A 70 7.67 -6.02 -2.63
N LEU A 71 7.33 -4.76 -2.91
CA LEU A 71 6.20 -4.07 -2.32
C LEU A 71 5.35 -3.44 -3.43
N ALA A 72 4.03 -3.56 -3.35
CA ALA A 72 3.14 -3.02 -4.36
C ALA A 72 1.90 -2.38 -3.76
N PHE A 73 1.42 -1.32 -4.43
CA PHE A 73 0.13 -0.68 -4.15
C PHE A 73 -0.59 -0.32 -5.46
N ASP A 74 -1.87 -0.65 -5.53
CA ASP A 74 -2.79 -0.21 -6.59
C ASP A 74 -4.13 0.19 -5.97
N PRO A 75 -4.19 1.37 -5.30
CA PRO A 75 -5.34 1.72 -4.47
C PRO A 75 -6.64 1.82 -5.27
N ARG A 76 -7.68 1.14 -4.78
CA ARG A 76 -9.01 1.06 -5.41
C ARG A 76 -9.99 2.10 -4.87
N ILE A 77 -9.65 2.72 -3.74
CA ILE A 77 -10.41 3.80 -3.10
C ILE A 77 -9.56 5.06 -3.16
N SER A 78 -10.13 6.15 -3.68
CA SER A 78 -9.44 7.44 -3.86
C SER A 78 -8.06 7.30 -4.53
N PRO A 79 -7.97 6.68 -5.72
CA PRO A 79 -6.69 6.41 -6.39
C PRO A 79 -5.83 7.66 -6.66
N ASP A 80 -6.41 8.86 -6.66
CA ASP A 80 -5.67 10.10 -6.96
C ASP A 80 -5.06 10.78 -5.73
N ASP A 81 -5.58 10.56 -4.53
CA ASP A 81 -4.99 11.00 -3.26
C ASP A 81 -5.26 9.91 -2.21
N PHE A 82 -4.28 9.03 -2.04
CA PHE A 82 -4.42 7.84 -1.20
C PHE A 82 -3.38 7.84 -0.10
N ARG A 83 -3.78 7.35 1.07
CA ARG A 83 -2.90 7.11 2.20
C ARG A 83 -3.37 5.89 2.97
N ALA A 84 -2.46 4.97 3.26
CA ALA A 84 -2.74 3.80 4.08
C ALA A 84 -1.54 3.43 4.94
N ALA A 85 -1.83 2.78 6.08
CA ALA A 85 -0.81 2.06 6.82
C ALA A 85 -0.45 0.77 6.09
N PHE A 86 0.76 0.28 6.28
CA PHE A 86 1.15 -1.04 5.80
C PHE A 86 2.08 -1.72 6.79
N THR A 87 2.10 -3.04 6.74
CA THR A 87 3.07 -3.88 7.47
C THR A 87 3.93 -4.63 6.45
N THR A 88 5.06 -5.16 6.91
CA THR A 88 5.98 -6.03 6.16
C THR A 88 6.53 -7.07 7.13
N ALA A 89 7.44 -7.94 6.70
CA ALA A 89 8.00 -8.96 7.58
C ALA A 89 8.77 -8.37 8.78
N GLN A 90 9.41 -7.20 8.62
CA GLN A 90 10.32 -6.62 9.61
C GLN A 90 10.01 -5.17 9.96
N GLY A 91 8.86 -4.65 9.54
CA GLY A 91 8.54 -3.25 9.78
C GLY A 91 7.12 -2.85 9.39
N TRP A 92 6.75 -1.63 9.72
CA TRP A 92 5.48 -1.03 9.34
C TRP A 92 5.64 0.46 9.10
N GLY A 93 4.73 1.01 8.30
CA GLY A 93 4.88 2.36 7.78
C GLY A 93 3.61 2.94 7.20
N THR A 94 3.76 4.07 6.52
CA THR A 94 2.70 4.75 5.79
C THR A 94 3.06 4.79 4.31
N TYR A 95 2.14 4.32 3.48
CA TYR A 95 2.15 4.56 2.05
C TYR A 95 1.30 5.79 1.75
N ARG A 96 1.78 6.65 0.86
CA ARG A 96 1.02 7.76 0.32
C ARG A 96 1.21 7.85 -1.19
N GLN A 97 0.15 8.17 -1.91
CA GLN A 97 0.24 8.53 -3.32
C GLN A 97 -0.57 9.80 -3.61
N LYS A 98 -0.08 10.58 -4.57
CA LYS A 98 -0.85 11.63 -5.24
C LYS A 98 -0.69 11.50 -6.75
N ARG A 99 -1.78 11.66 -7.48
CA ARG A 99 -1.80 11.68 -8.94
C ARG A 99 -2.35 13.03 -9.40
N THR A 100 -1.61 13.71 -10.25
CA THR A 100 -2.02 14.99 -10.84
C THR A 100 -1.59 15.05 -12.30
N ASN A 101 -2.53 15.31 -13.20
CA ASN A 101 -2.27 15.34 -14.66
C ASN A 101 -1.47 14.10 -15.09
N ASN A 102 -0.21 14.27 -15.52
CA ASN A 102 0.68 13.20 -15.98
C ASN A 102 1.77 12.82 -14.94
N LYS A 103 1.55 13.10 -13.66
CA LYS A 103 2.50 12.80 -12.59
C LYS A 103 1.89 11.95 -11.50
N GLN A 104 2.69 11.03 -10.98
CA GLN A 104 2.38 10.27 -9.78
C GLN A 104 3.52 10.40 -8.78
N SER A 105 3.22 10.96 -7.62
CA SER A 105 4.13 11.07 -6.48
C SER A 105 3.79 10.01 -5.46
N ILE A 106 4.77 9.25 -5.02
CA ILE A 106 4.64 8.16 -4.05
C ILE A 106 5.62 8.39 -2.90
N SER A 107 5.16 8.15 -1.68
CA SER A 107 5.97 8.15 -0.47
C SER A 107 5.74 6.84 0.29
N ILE A 108 6.83 6.16 0.64
CA ILE A 108 6.84 4.98 1.51
C ILE A 108 7.68 5.36 2.73
N ASN A 109 7.01 5.78 3.80
CA ASN A 109 7.64 6.16 5.06
C ASN A 109 7.65 4.98 6.02
N LEU A 110 8.83 4.51 6.40
CA LEU A 110 8.98 3.43 7.36
C LEU A 110 9.02 4.02 8.77
N ARG A 111 8.03 3.67 9.59
CA ARG A 111 7.90 4.20 10.95
C ARG A 111 8.63 3.36 11.98
N TRP A 112 8.71 2.05 11.76
CA TRP A 112 9.39 1.13 12.65
C TRP A 112 9.97 -0.04 11.87
N GLY A 113 11.10 -0.55 12.36
CA GLY A 113 11.78 -1.73 11.81
C GLY A 113 12.61 -1.42 10.56
N SER A 114 12.72 -2.41 9.68
CA SER A 114 13.46 -2.32 8.42
C SER A 114 12.63 -2.81 7.23
N LEU A 115 12.92 -2.29 6.05
CA LEU A 115 12.32 -2.70 4.79
C LEU A 115 13.39 -2.90 3.73
N ARG A 116 13.55 -4.15 3.31
CA ARG A 116 14.36 -4.55 2.18
C ARG A 116 13.54 -4.53 0.90
N LEU A 117 13.96 -3.75 -0.10
CA LEU A 117 13.19 -3.49 -1.30
C LEU A 117 14.07 -3.54 -2.56
N ARG A 118 13.75 -4.46 -3.47
CA ARG A 118 14.36 -4.58 -4.80
C ARG A 118 13.44 -4.01 -5.89
N THR A 119 12.14 -4.22 -5.73
CA THR A 119 11.12 -3.83 -6.68
C THR A 119 9.94 -3.17 -6.00
N PHE A 120 9.47 -2.08 -6.57
CA PHE A 120 8.22 -1.45 -6.19
C PHE A 120 7.26 -1.49 -7.37
N ALA A 121 6.03 -1.94 -7.17
CA ALA A 121 5.01 -1.94 -8.23
C ALA A 121 3.85 -1.01 -7.88
N CYS A 122 3.37 -0.28 -8.87
CA CYS A 122 2.16 0.53 -8.73
C CYS A 122 1.29 0.49 -9.97
N GLY A 123 -0.02 0.63 -9.77
CA GLY A 123 -0.98 0.60 -10.87
C GLY A 123 -1.13 1.94 -11.61
N ASN A 124 -2.02 1.92 -12.60
CA ASN A 124 -2.44 3.03 -13.45
C ASN A 124 -1.37 3.58 -14.42
N ALA A 125 -0.44 2.71 -14.84
CA ALA A 125 0.65 3.02 -15.76
C ALA A 125 0.20 3.23 -17.22
N ASP A 126 -1.00 2.79 -17.58
CA ASP A 126 -1.60 2.89 -18.92
C ASP A 126 -2.20 4.27 -19.21
N LYS A 127 -2.45 5.09 -18.17
CA LYS A 127 -3.07 6.41 -18.33
C LYS A 127 -2.10 7.52 -18.75
N TYR A 128 -0.80 7.36 -18.52
CA TYR A 128 0.20 8.38 -18.82
C TYR A 128 1.44 7.73 -19.46
N ALA A 129 2.01 8.38 -20.46
CA ALA A 129 3.28 7.95 -21.03
C ALA A 129 4.39 8.19 -19.99
N ILE A 130 4.77 7.15 -19.26
CA ILE A 130 5.88 7.21 -18.30
C ILE A 130 7.18 7.33 -19.09
N ASN A 131 7.82 8.48 -18.98
CA ASN A 131 9.09 8.79 -19.64
C ASN A 131 10.25 8.64 -18.66
N GLN A 132 10.02 8.96 -17.38
CA GLN A 132 11.07 8.99 -16.38
C GLN A 132 10.52 8.67 -14.99
N ILE A 133 11.33 7.97 -14.21
CA ILE A 133 11.10 7.78 -12.77
C ILE A 133 12.32 8.31 -12.02
N LYS A 134 12.07 9.21 -11.07
CA LYS A 134 13.07 9.70 -10.14
C LYS A 134 12.71 9.22 -8.76
N GLY A 135 13.71 8.78 -8.01
CA GLY A 135 13.55 8.42 -6.61
C GLY A 135 14.51 9.17 -5.72
N ARG A 136 14.18 9.29 -4.45
CA ARG A 136 15.14 9.63 -3.40
C ARG A 136 14.80 8.95 -2.09
N ILE A 137 15.81 8.71 -1.26
CA ILE A 137 15.61 8.37 0.15
C ILE A 137 15.82 9.63 0.98
N ALA A 138 14.86 9.94 1.85
CA ALA A 138 14.91 11.02 2.81
C ALA A 138 14.86 10.46 4.23
N SER A 139 15.52 11.11 5.19
CA SER A 139 15.41 10.81 6.62
C SER A 139 14.55 11.88 7.30
N ASP A 140 13.65 11.45 8.18
CA ASP A 140 12.82 12.31 9.04
C ASP A 140 13.65 12.94 10.20
N ILE A 141 14.98 12.76 10.22
CA ILE A 141 15.85 13.20 11.32
C ILE A 141 16.02 14.73 11.25
N THR A 142 15.37 15.41 12.19
CA THR A 142 15.45 16.85 12.48
C THR A 142 16.71 17.30 13.22
N ASP A 143 17.76 16.49 13.30
CA ASP A 143 19.04 16.94 13.87
C ASP A 143 19.82 17.74 12.82
N GLN A 144 19.92 19.04 13.05
CA GLN A 144 20.62 20.02 12.21
C GLN A 144 22.14 19.78 12.06
N SER A 145 22.67 18.67 12.58
CA SER A 145 24.08 18.32 12.57
C SER A 145 24.44 17.17 11.64
N ASP A 146 23.47 16.46 11.06
CA ASP A 146 23.73 15.39 10.10
C ASP A 146 23.14 15.77 8.75
N GLN A 147 24.02 15.96 7.76
CA GLN A 147 23.61 16.25 6.38
C GLN A 147 22.57 15.21 5.97
N SER A 148 21.34 15.65 5.69
CA SER A 148 20.30 14.82 5.10
C SER A 148 20.89 14.15 3.86
N MET A 149 21.24 12.87 3.97
CA MET A 149 21.81 12.12 2.86
C MET A 149 20.68 11.83 1.88
N GLU A 150 20.44 12.77 0.98
CA GLU A 150 19.54 12.58 -0.16
C GLU A 150 20.25 11.71 -1.20
N TYR A 151 19.87 10.44 -1.25
CA TYR A 151 20.33 9.52 -2.28
C TYR A 151 19.38 9.59 -3.47
N ASN A 152 19.78 10.29 -4.53
CA ASN A 152 19.04 10.28 -5.77
C ASN A 152 19.13 8.89 -6.44
N LEU A 153 17.98 8.35 -6.82
CA LEU A 153 17.81 7.07 -7.48
C LEU A 153 17.24 7.30 -8.88
N ASN A 154 17.80 6.63 -9.88
CA ASN A 154 17.25 6.59 -11.24
C ASN A 154 16.88 5.13 -11.57
N PRO A 155 15.81 4.58 -10.97
CA PRO A 155 15.46 3.18 -11.17
C PRO A 155 14.99 2.91 -12.60
N SER A 156 15.23 1.68 -13.05
CA SER A 156 14.63 1.19 -14.29
C SER A 156 13.15 0.83 -14.07
N PHE A 157 12.35 0.82 -15.14
CA PHE A 157 10.94 0.46 -15.03
C PHE A 157 10.44 -0.35 -16.23
N LYS A 158 9.38 -1.11 -16.01
CA LYS A 158 8.62 -1.83 -17.04
C LYS A 158 7.13 -1.59 -16.84
N VAL A 159 6.42 -1.35 -17.92
CA VAL A 159 4.95 -1.21 -17.91
C VAL A 159 4.35 -2.47 -18.53
N ASN A 160 3.44 -3.13 -17.81
CA ASN A 160 2.68 -4.27 -18.28
C ASN A 160 1.18 -4.04 -18.02
N GLY A 161 0.44 -3.68 -19.07
CA GLY A 161 -0.94 -3.23 -18.94
C GLY A 161 -1.04 -2.03 -18.00
N LYS A 162 -1.80 -2.17 -16.91
CA LYS A 162 -2.00 -1.11 -15.91
C LYS A 162 -0.88 -1.02 -14.88
N GLU A 163 0.04 -1.97 -14.82
CA GLU A 163 1.05 -2.03 -13.77
C GLU A 163 2.39 -1.45 -14.26
N CYS A 164 2.99 -0.58 -13.45
CA CYS A 164 4.38 -0.15 -13.58
C CYS A 164 5.21 -0.81 -12.49
N THR A 165 6.21 -1.60 -12.89
CA THR A 165 7.20 -2.21 -12.01
C THR A 165 8.49 -1.41 -12.06
N ILE A 166 8.88 -0.85 -10.93
CA ILE A 166 10.10 -0.07 -10.71
C ILE A 166 11.14 -1.01 -10.09
N THR A 167 12.34 -1.07 -10.67
CA THR A 167 13.44 -1.92 -10.21
C THR A 167 14.64 -1.07 -9.84
N PHE A 168 15.12 -1.22 -8.61
CA PHE A 168 16.32 -0.54 -8.13
C PHE A 168 17.58 -1.34 -8.49
N ASP A 169 18.63 -0.66 -8.93
CA ASP A 169 19.89 -1.30 -9.37
C ASP A 169 20.53 -2.12 -8.25
N LYS A 170 20.45 -1.59 -7.02
CA LYS A 170 20.84 -2.26 -5.78
C LYS A 170 19.60 -2.42 -4.91
N GLU A 171 19.60 -3.47 -4.10
CA GLU A 171 18.58 -3.64 -3.07
C GLU A 171 18.64 -2.46 -2.10
N LEU A 172 17.49 -1.83 -1.86
CA LEU A 172 17.35 -0.75 -0.90
C LEU A 172 17.06 -1.34 0.47
N GLU A 173 17.66 -0.75 1.50
CA GLU A 173 17.36 -1.07 2.88
C GLU A 173 16.91 0.21 3.59
N LEU A 174 15.61 0.36 3.76
CA LEU A 174 15.04 1.46 4.53
C LEU A 174 15.01 1.09 6.01
N GLN A 175 15.39 2.05 6.85
CA GLN A 175 15.31 1.97 8.30
C GLN A 175 14.18 2.86 8.84
N ALA A 176 13.76 2.62 10.07
CA ALA A 176 12.78 3.45 10.75
C ALA A 176 13.18 4.94 10.70
N GLY A 177 12.22 5.80 10.35
CA GLY A 177 12.44 7.23 10.14
C GLY A 177 12.90 7.58 8.71
N GLN A 178 13.07 6.62 7.81
CA GLN A 178 13.38 6.89 6.40
C GLN A 178 12.13 6.79 5.50
N SER A 179 12.14 7.58 4.44
CA SER A 179 11.10 7.63 3.41
C SER A 179 11.70 7.43 2.03
N LEU A 180 11.14 6.49 1.26
CA LEU A 180 11.38 6.40 -0.18
C LEU A 180 10.34 7.26 -0.89
N GLU A 181 10.82 8.29 -1.58
CA GLU A 181 10.02 9.20 -2.40
C GLU A 181 10.24 8.86 -3.88
N LEU A 182 9.17 8.70 -4.65
CA LEU A 182 9.21 8.44 -6.08
C LEU A 182 8.33 9.44 -6.83
N GLU A 183 8.87 10.01 -7.91
CA GLU A 183 8.11 10.79 -8.89
C GLU A 183 8.15 10.06 -10.23
N ILE A 184 6.97 9.74 -10.75
CA ILE A 184 6.73 9.09 -12.03
C ILE A 184 6.14 10.15 -12.96
N ALA A 185 6.78 10.40 -14.11
CA ALA A 185 6.40 11.41 -15.10
C ALA A 185 6.70 10.97 -16.53
#